data_AF-A0A6G4QWF1-F1
#
_entry.id   AF-A0A6G4QWF1-F1
#
_cell.length_a   1.000
_cell.length_b   1.000
_cell.length_c   1.000
_cell.angle_alpha   90.00
_cell.angle_beta   90.00
_cell.angle_gamma   90.00
#
_symmetry.space_group_name_H-M   'P 1'
#
loop_
_entity.id
_entity.type
_entity.pdbx_description
1 polymer ?
#
loop_
_entity_poly.entity_id
_entity_poly.type
_entity_poly.pdbx_seq_one_letter_code
_entity_poly.pdbx_strand_id
1 'polypeptide(L)'
;MIDKLTVLNPLARLTDAESAGRAARAGAVGLWLTAAGSVIGAASILLRFDTYLARMRAAAAAKAVHQDPVVAEAVMRSIGPSLAWTTIGLAVVVSLVYGWLGVVQWRRRTRIIPLLMLLLALYGLLATLAGLLGGQTAGLTPPLQLALSLTLSALALLCFIAGVRGGFRLHALRKAG
;
A
#
# COMPACT_ATOMS: atom_id res chain seq x y z
N MET A 1 -4.22 -26.03 -13.38
CA MET A 1 -4.37 -24.65 -12.86
C MET A 1 -4.01 -24.49 -11.37
N ILE A 2 -4.06 -25.55 -10.53
CA ILE A 2 -3.77 -25.48 -9.08
C ILE A 2 -2.30 -25.13 -8.77
N ASP A 3 -1.37 -25.43 -9.67
CA ASP A 3 0.07 -25.23 -9.47
C ASP A 3 0.56 -23.76 -9.53
N LYS A 4 -0.32 -22.82 -9.90
CA LYS A 4 0.02 -21.37 -9.88
C LYS A 4 -0.21 -20.74 -8.50
N LEU A 5 -1.07 -21.32 -7.67
CA LEU A 5 -1.38 -20.83 -6.33
C LEU A 5 -0.32 -21.23 -5.29
N THR A 6 0.43 -22.30 -5.56
CA THR A 6 1.56 -22.74 -4.70
C THR A 6 2.65 -21.69 -4.59
N VAL A 7 2.83 -20.85 -5.62
CA VAL A 7 3.79 -19.73 -5.62
C VAL A 7 3.42 -18.65 -4.59
N LEU A 8 2.12 -18.45 -4.34
CA LEU A 8 1.61 -17.50 -3.36
C LEU A 8 1.50 -18.10 -1.95
N ASN A 9 1.62 -19.43 -1.80
CA ASN A 9 1.67 -20.06 -0.50
C ASN A 9 2.95 -19.63 0.22
N PRO A 10 2.86 -18.88 1.35
CA PRO A 10 4.01 -18.36 2.08
C PRO A 10 4.92 -19.46 2.64
N LEU A 11 4.42 -20.69 2.79
CA LEU A 11 5.11 -21.81 3.43
C LEU A 11 5.65 -22.85 2.43
N ALA A 12 5.32 -22.75 1.13
CA ALA A 12 5.80 -23.72 0.15
C ALA A 12 7.34 -23.66 -0.03
N ARG A 13 7.99 -24.77 -0.34
CA ARG A 13 9.42 -24.75 -0.71
C ARG A 13 9.59 -24.38 -2.17
N LEU A 14 10.59 -23.54 -2.47
CA LEU A 14 10.98 -23.16 -3.84
C LEU A 14 12.27 -23.92 -4.18
N THR A 15 12.15 -25.03 -4.90
CA THR A 15 13.26 -25.96 -5.14
C THR A 15 14.14 -25.53 -6.30
N ASP A 16 13.54 -25.05 -7.38
CA ASP A 16 14.15 -24.76 -8.67
C ASP A 16 14.24 -23.26 -9.00
N ALA A 17 15.09 -22.90 -9.96
CA ALA A 17 15.34 -21.52 -10.35
C ALA A 17 14.14 -20.88 -11.07
N GLU A 18 13.33 -21.68 -11.77
CA GLU A 18 12.16 -21.19 -12.48
C GLU A 18 11.07 -20.75 -11.49
N SER A 19 10.71 -21.62 -10.54
CA SER A 19 9.73 -21.35 -9.48
C SER A 19 10.18 -20.19 -8.60
N ALA A 20 11.47 -20.12 -8.23
CA ALA A 20 12.04 -18.97 -7.54
C ALA A 20 11.93 -17.67 -8.36
N GLY A 21 12.15 -17.74 -9.67
CA GLY A 21 11.98 -16.61 -10.59
C GLY A 21 10.53 -16.13 -10.70
N ARG A 22 9.56 -17.05 -10.78
CA ARG A 22 8.12 -16.72 -10.76
C ARG A 22 7.71 -16.09 -9.43
N ALA A 23 8.16 -16.66 -8.31
CA ALA A 23 7.92 -16.10 -6.98
C ALA A 23 8.51 -14.69 -6.85
N ALA A 24 9.74 -14.45 -7.34
CA ALA A 24 10.36 -13.13 -7.32
C ALA A 24 9.57 -12.08 -8.10
N ARG A 25 8.92 -12.48 -9.21
CA ARG A 25 8.02 -11.63 -10.02
C ARG A 25 6.69 -11.34 -9.34
N ALA A 26 6.24 -12.14 -8.38
CA ALA A 26 5.06 -11.81 -7.58
C ALA A 26 5.25 -10.47 -6.85
N GLY A 27 6.48 -10.15 -6.42
CA GLY A 27 6.79 -8.84 -5.82
C GLY A 27 6.51 -7.65 -6.77
N ALA A 28 6.68 -7.82 -8.08
CA ALA A 28 6.32 -6.80 -9.06
C ALA A 28 4.79 -6.66 -9.21
N VAL A 29 4.05 -7.77 -9.14
CA VAL A 29 2.57 -7.74 -9.12
C VAL A 29 2.08 -6.99 -7.88
N GLY A 30 2.68 -7.24 -6.72
CA GLY A 30 2.37 -6.48 -5.49
C GLY A 30 2.57 -4.98 -5.66
N LEU A 31 3.68 -4.56 -6.27
CA LEU A 31 3.98 -3.14 -6.57
C LEU A 31 2.91 -2.53 -7.50
N TRP A 32 2.50 -3.24 -8.55
CA TRP A 32 1.46 -2.75 -9.46
C TRP A 32 0.08 -2.68 -8.81
N LEU A 33 -0.27 -3.65 -7.94
CA LEU A 33 -1.49 -3.58 -7.14
C LEU A 33 -1.50 -2.36 -6.22
N THR A 34 -0.38 -2.07 -5.56
CA THR A 34 -0.24 -0.86 -4.74
C THR A 34 -0.36 0.40 -5.59
N ALA A 35 0.29 0.46 -6.75
CA ALA A 35 0.19 1.59 -7.68
C ALA A 35 -1.26 1.83 -8.13
N ALA A 36 -1.98 0.77 -8.49
CA ALA A 36 -3.39 0.84 -8.86
C ALA A 36 -4.25 1.32 -7.68
N GLY A 37 -3.99 0.81 -6.47
CA GLY A 37 -4.65 1.28 -5.25
C GLY A 37 -4.46 2.78 -5.00
N SER A 38 -3.25 3.31 -5.23
CA SER A 38 -2.98 4.75 -5.13
C SER A 38 -3.75 5.58 -6.16
N VAL A 39 -3.87 5.10 -7.41
CA VAL A 39 -4.69 5.78 -8.45
C VAL A 39 -6.16 5.76 -8.06
N ILE A 40 -6.68 4.63 -7.62
CA ILE A 40 -8.07 4.51 -7.16
C ILE A 40 -8.32 5.45 -5.99
N GLY A 41 -7.39 5.53 -5.03
CA GLY A 41 -7.43 6.48 -3.92
C GLY A 41 -7.50 7.94 -4.42
N ALA A 42 -6.57 8.35 -5.28
CA ALA A 42 -6.53 9.69 -5.85
C ALA A 42 -7.82 10.03 -6.62
N ALA A 43 -8.29 9.12 -7.47
CA ALA A 43 -9.53 9.28 -8.23
C ALA A 43 -10.75 9.39 -7.30
N SER A 44 -10.79 8.60 -6.22
CA SER A 44 -11.90 8.67 -5.26
C SER A 44 -11.98 10.03 -4.55
N ILE A 45 -10.82 10.64 -4.24
CA ILE A 45 -10.76 11.97 -3.66
C ILE A 45 -11.19 13.00 -4.71
N LEU A 46 -10.65 12.92 -5.93
CA LEU A 46 -10.97 13.84 -7.00
C LEU A 46 -12.47 13.85 -7.35
N LEU A 47 -13.08 12.68 -7.49
CA LEU A 47 -14.51 12.53 -7.81
C LEU A 47 -15.44 12.94 -6.66
N ARG A 48 -14.91 13.06 -5.43
CA ARG A 48 -15.69 13.41 -4.23
C ARG A 48 -15.02 14.54 -3.46
N PHE A 49 -14.42 15.48 -4.19
CA PHE A 49 -13.49 16.45 -3.62
C PHE A 49 -14.09 17.27 -2.48
N ASP A 50 -15.28 17.84 -2.68
CA ASP A 50 -15.97 18.63 -1.66
C ASP A 50 -16.38 17.80 -0.44
N THR A 51 -16.86 16.58 -0.69
CA THR A 51 -17.24 15.64 0.38
C THR A 51 -16.03 15.22 1.20
N TYR A 52 -14.89 14.98 0.55
CA TYR A 52 -13.62 14.66 1.20
C TYR A 52 -13.16 15.81 2.10
N LEU A 53 -13.15 17.05 1.59
CA LEU A 53 -12.79 18.23 2.38
C LEU A 53 -13.72 18.45 3.57
N ALA A 54 -15.03 18.33 3.37
CA ALA A 54 -16.02 18.46 4.45
C ALA A 54 -15.78 17.42 5.55
N ARG A 55 -15.51 16.16 5.18
CA ARG A 55 -15.19 15.08 6.12
C ARG A 55 -13.88 15.30 6.85
N MET A 56 -12.84 15.80 6.17
CA MET A 56 -11.57 16.14 6.81
C MET A 56 -11.75 17.24 7.86
N ARG A 57 -12.51 18.30 7.55
CA ARG A 57 -12.81 19.37 8.51
C ARG A 57 -13.58 18.85 9.71
N ALA A 58 -14.62 18.04 9.48
CA ALA A 58 -15.38 17.43 10.56
C ALA A 58 -14.52 16.52 11.45
N ALA A 59 -13.67 15.68 10.86
CA ALA A 59 -12.78 14.79 11.61
C ALA A 59 -11.73 15.57 12.43
N ALA A 60 -11.20 16.65 11.87
CA ALA A 60 -10.23 17.47 12.58
C ALA A 60 -10.89 18.33 13.66
N ALA A 61 -12.13 18.79 13.47
CA ALA A 61 -12.91 19.45 14.52
C ALA A 61 -13.18 18.50 15.69
N ALA A 62 -13.49 17.23 15.41
CA ALA A 62 -13.66 16.22 16.44
C ALA A 62 -12.35 15.96 17.22
N LYS A 63 -11.19 16.02 16.56
CA LYS A 63 -9.88 15.89 17.22
C LYS A 63 -9.49 17.14 18.02
N ALA A 64 -9.89 18.31 17.56
CA ALA A 64 -9.61 19.60 18.20
C ALA A 64 -10.21 19.72 19.60
N VAL A 65 -11.33 19.03 19.90
CA VAL A 65 -11.98 19.02 21.23
C VAL A 65 -11.03 18.57 22.35
N HIS A 66 -10.02 17.75 22.02
CA HIS A 66 -9.05 17.21 22.98
C HIS A 66 -7.65 17.81 22.84
N GLN A 67 -7.50 18.89 22.06
CA GLN A 67 -6.22 19.54 21.80
C GLN A 67 -6.18 20.96 22.35
N ASP A 68 -4.97 21.50 22.53
CA ASP A 68 -4.80 22.91 22.86
C ASP A 68 -5.47 23.81 21.81
N PRO A 69 -6.15 24.89 22.21
CA PRO A 69 -6.92 25.74 21.30
C PRO A 69 -6.06 26.37 20.19
N VAL A 70 -4.79 26.67 20.49
CA VAL A 70 -3.82 27.18 19.51
C VAL A 70 -3.49 26.14 18.43
N VAL A 71 -3.34 24.87 18.83
CA VAL A 71 -3.04 23.76 17.92
C VAL A 71 -4.28 23.41 17.09
N ALA A 72 -5.44 23.37 17.74
CA ALA A 72 -6.72 23.14 17.08
C ALA A 72 -6.99 24.17 15.96
N GLU A 73 -6.79 25.47 16.25
CA GLU A 73 -7.00 26.52 15.26
C GLU A 73 -6.00 26.45 14.10
N ALA A 74 -4.73 26.16 14.38
CA ALA A 74 -3.72 25.95 13.35
C ALA A 74 -4.06 24.76 12.43
N VAL A 75 -4.52 23.64 13.00
CA VAL A 75 -4.97 22.47 12.24
C VAL A 75 -6.19 22.82 11.39
N MET A 76 -7.20 23.52 11.94
CA MET A 76 -8.38 23.95 11.17
C MET A 76 -8.03 24.82 9.97
N ARG A 77 -7.14 25.80 10.16
CA ARG A 77 -6.67 26.69 9.06
C ARG A 77 -5.88 25.95 7.99
N SER A 78 -5.21 24.85 8.36
CA SER A 78 -4.46 24.02 7.40
C SER A 78 -5.34 23.15 6.49
N ILE A 79 -6.63 22.95 6.82
CA ILE A 79 -7.55 22.10 6.06
C ILE A 79 -8.25 22.93 4.98
N GLY A 80 -7.47 23.24 3.95
CA GLY A 80 -7.90 23.89 2.73
C GLY A 80 -7.95 22.95 1.51
N PRO A 81 -8.48 23.42 0.38
CA PRO A 81 -8.42 22.69 -0.90
C PRO A 81 -7.01 22.28 -1.32
N SER A 82 -6.00 23.09 -0.96
CA SER A 82 -4.59 22.80 -1.20
C SER A 82 -4.14 21.47 -0.59
N LEU A 83 -4.65 21.10 0.59
CA LEU A 83 -4.32 19.85 1.25
C LEU A 83 -4.86 18.64 0.47
N ALA A 84 -6.09 18.73 -0.03
CA ALA A 84 -6.68 17.68 -0.86
C ALA A 84 -5.94 17.52 -2.19
N TRP A 85 -5.59 18.62 -2.86
CA TRP A 85 -4.77 18.59 -4.08
C TRP A 85 -3.36 18.03 -3.83
N THR A 86 -2.73 18.40 -2.71
CA THR A 86 -1.43 17.84 -2.31
C THR A 86 -1.53 16.35 -2.09
N THR A 87 -2.62 15.88 -1.47
CA THR A 87 -2.85 14.44 -1.22
C THR A 87 -3.06 13.69 -2.54
N ILE A 88 -3.84 14.23 -3.47
CA ILE A 88 -4.03 13.67 -4.82
C ILE A 88 -2.68 13.62 -5.55
N GLY A 89 -1.95 14.73 -5.58
CA GLY A 89 -0.65 14.83 -6.27
C GLY A 89 0.37 13.84 -5.71
N LEU A 90 0.46 13.73 -4.39
CA LEU A 90 1.32 12.75 -3.73
C LEU A 90 0.91 11.33 -4.10
N ALA A 91 -0.38 10.99 -4.08
CA ALA A 91 -0.86 9.66 -4.44
C ALA A 91 -0.53 9.30 -5.91
N VAL A 92 -0.60 10.27 -6.83
CA VAL A 92 -0.19 10.08 -8.23
C VAL A 92 1.32 9.83 -8.33
N VAL A 93 2.15 10.66 -7.68
CA VAL A 93 3.61 10.47 -7.66
C VAL A 93 3.99 9.11 -7.07
N VAL A 94 3.38 8.75 -5.95
CA VAL A 94 3.56 7.46 -5.30
C VAL A 94 3.19 6.33 -6.25
N SER A 95 2.05 6.42 -6.95
CA SER A 95 1.66 5.43 -7.95
C SER A 95 2.71 5.26 -9.05
N LEU A 96 3.26 6.35 -9.58
CA LEU A 96 4.30 6.30 -10.60
C LEU A 96 5.57 5.62 -10.09
N VAL A 97 5.99 5.93 -8.86
CA VAL A 97 7.15 5.29 -8.21
C VAL A 97 6.92 3.79 -8.05
N TYR A 98 5.76 3.39 -7.51
CA TYR A 98 5.40 1.97 -7.36
C TYR A 98 5.33 1.25 -8.71
N GLY A 99 4.75 1.88 -9.73
CA GLY A 99 4.68 1.36 -11.09
C GLY A 99 6.06 1.12 -11.68
N TRP A 100 6.95 2.12 -11.57
CA TRP A 100 8.34 2.04 -12.02
C TRP A 100 9.12 0.95 -11.28
N LEU A 101 9.03 0.91 -9.94
CA LEU A 101 9.65 -0.14 -9.14
C LEU A 101 9.12 -1.53 -9.55
N GLY A 102 7.83 -1.65 -9.89
CA GLY A 102 7.24 -2.88 -10.40
C GLY A 102 7.90 -3.34 -11.69
N VAL A 103 8.13 -2.43 -12.63
CA VAL A 103 8.88 -2.71 -13.88
C VAL A 103 10.32 -3.13 -13.57
N VAL A 104 11.01 -2.42 -12.68
CA VAL A 104 12.39 -2.75 -12.26
C VAL A 104 12.44 -4.14 -11.62
N GLN A 105 11.50 -4.45 -10.73
CA GLN A 105 11.44 -5.73 -10.05
C GLN A 105 11.10 -6.87 -11.01
N TRP A 106 10.23 -6.64 -11.99
CA TRP A 106 9.90 -7.64 -13.02
C TRP A 106 11.11 -8.05 -13.85
N ARG A 107 11.94 -7.06 -14.22
CA ARG A 107 13.15 -7.26 -15.03
C ARG A 107 14.32 -7.81 -14.21
N ARG A 108 14.63 -7.19 -13.07
CA ARG A 108 15.84 -7.48 -12.27
C ARG A 108 15.66 -8.57 -11.21
N ARG A 109 14.41 -8.89 -10.83
CA ARG A 109 14.07 -9.92 -9.82
C ARG A 109 14.90 -9.75 -8.54
N THR A 110 14.96 -8.51 -8.04
CA THR A 110 15.79 -8.17 -6.87
C THR A 110 15.19 -8.74 -5.58
N ARG A 111 16.04 -8.93 -4.57
CA ARG A 111 15.60 -9.36 -3.22
C ARG A 111 15.25 -8.18 -2.29
N ILE A 112 15.85 -7.01 -2.53
CA ILE A 112 15.75 -5.85 -1.63
C ILE A 112 14.43 -5.10 -1.82
N ILE A 113 14.02 -4.84 -3.07
CA ILE A 113 12.76 -4.14 -3.35
C ILE A 113 11.56 -4.83 -2.68
N PRO A 114 11.29 -6.13 -2.91
CA PRO A 114 10.13 -6.77 -2.28
C PRO A 114 10.24 -6.83 -0.74
N LEU A 115 11.45 -6.85 -0.17
CA LEU A 115 11.65 -6.81 1.27
C LEU A 115 11.26 -5.45 1.86
N LEU A 116 11.74 -4.36 1.27
CA LEU A 116 11.37 -3.01 1.70
C LEU A 116 9.87 -2.77 1.56
N MET A 117 9.28 -3.23 0.45
CA MET A 117 7.84 -3.09 0.22
C MET A 117 7.01 -3.95 1.17
N LEU A 118 7.50 -5.13 1.54
CA LEU A 118 6.87 -5.96 2.57
C LEU A 118 6.80 -5.23 3.92
N LEU A 119 7.91 -4.66 4.37
CA LEU A 119 7.98 -3.91 5.63
C LEU A 119 7.08 -2.68 5.60
N LEU A 120 7.10 -1.93 4.50
CA LEU A 120 6.26 -0.74 4.33
C LEU A 120 4.77 -1.10 4.28
N ALA A 121 4.40 -2.16 3.57
CA ALA A 121 3.02 -2.64 3.50
C ALA A 121 2.53 -3.14 4.87
N LEU A 122 3.38 -3.85 5.62
CA LEU A 122 3.07 -4.30 6.97
C LEU A 122 2.84 -3.12 7.91
N TYR A 123 3.73 -2.12 7.88
CA TYR A 123 3.56 -0.89 8.65
C TYR A 123 2.25 -0.17 8.29
N GLY A 124 1.97 0.01 7.00
CA GLY A 124 0.73 0.66 6.55
C GLY A 124 -0.54 -0.09 6.96
N LEU A 125 -0.52 -1.41 6.92
CA LEU A 125 -1.63 -2.25 7.38
C LEU A 125 -1.83 -2.10 8.90
N LEU A 126 -0.76 -2.16 9.69
CA LEU A 126 -0.83 -1.96 11.14
C LEU A 126 -1.32 -0.57 11.51
N ALA A 127 -0.86 0.47 10.82
CA ALA A 127 -1.32 1.84 11.02
C ALA A 127 -2.82 1.99 10.69
N THR A 128 -3.29 1.35 9.62
CA THR A 128 -4.71 1.33 9.25
C THR A 128 -5.54 0.64 10.32
N LEU A 129 -5.10 -0.53 10.80
CA LEU A 129 -5.77 -1.27 11.86
C LEU A 129 -5.81 -0.47 13.18
N ALA A 130 -4.71 0.17 13.56
CA ALA A 130 -4.66 1.06 14.72
C ALA A 130 -5.65 2.23 14.57
N GLY A 131 -5.75 2.83 13.38
CA GLY A 131 -6.71 3.89 13.09
C GLY A 131 -8.18 3.42 13.13
N LEU A 132 -8.45 2.16 12.77
CA LEU A 132 -9.77 1.55 12.89
C LEU A 132 -10.15 1.29 14.35
N LEU A 133 -9.24 0.67 15.12
CA LEU A 133 -9.44 0.37 16.53
C LEU A 133 -9.55 1.65 17.38
N GLY A 134 -8.84 2.71 17.01
CA GLY A 134 -8.90 4.02 17.66
C GLY A 134 -10.04 4.93 17.17
N GLY A 135 -10.96 4.45 16.33
CA GLY A 135 -12.10 5.23 15.83
C GLY A 135 -11.76 6.39 14.88
N GLN A 136 -10.49 6.58 14.53
CA GLN A 136 -10.00 7.72 13.73
C GLN A 136 -10.43 7.68 12.27
N THR A 137 -10.94 6.54 11.81
CA THR A 137 -11.38 6.31 10.42
C THR A 137 -12.90 6.40 10.26
N ALA A 138 -13.64 6.52 11.37
CA ALA A 138 -15.10 6.60 11.37
C ALA A 138 -15.56 7.85 10.60
N GLY A 139 -16.36 7.64 9.55
CA GLY A 139 -16.95 8.71 8.74
C GLY A 139 -16.04 9.31 7.65
N LEU A 140 -14.73 9.07 7.67
CA LEU A 140 -13.82 9.56 6.63
C LEU A 140 -13.92 8.71 5.35
N THR A 141 -13.79 7.39 5.50
CA THR A 141 -13.73 6.46 4.37
C THR A 141 -15.01 5.62 4.31
N PRO A 142 -15.71 5.55 3.16
CA PRO A 142 -16.84 4.63 2.98
C PRO A 142 -16.45 3.17 3.29
N PRO A 143 -17.32 2.37 3.94
CA PRO A 143 -17.00 0.99 4.33
C PRO A 143 -16.54 0.11 3.16
N LEU A 144 -17.17 0.26 1.99
CA LEU A 144 -16.77 -0.48 0.78
C LEU A 144 -15.35 -0.12 0.31
N GLN A 145 -14.99 1.16 0.36
CA GLN A 145 -13.66 1.62 -0.02
C GLN A 145 -12.60 1.13 0.97
N LEU A 146 -12.93 1.11 2.27
CA LEU A 146 -12.07 0.55 3.30
C LEU A 146 -11.86 -0.97 3.08
N ALA A 147 -12.93 -1.71 2.84
CA ALA A 147 -12.86 -3.15 2.57
C ALA A 147 -11.97 -3.43 1.34
N LEU A 148 -12.19 -2.71 0.23
CA LEU A 148 -11.37 -2.81 -0.97
C LEU A 148 -9.89 -2.51 -0.69
N SER A 149 -9.61 -1.45 0.08
CA SER A 149 -8.24 -1.07 0.46
C SER A 149 -7.55 -2.15 1.29
N LEU A 150 -8.26 -2.74 2.25
CA LEU A 150 -7.74 -3.84 3.07
C LEU A 150 -7.49 -5.10 2.23
N THR A 151 -8.41 -5.45 1.33
CA THR A 151 -8.25 -6.59 0.42
C THR A 151 -7.04 -6.41 -0.49
N LEU A 152 -6.88 -5.25 -1.13
CA LEU A 152 -5.73 -4.96 -1.98
C LEU A 152 -4.41 -4.99 -1.18
N SER A 153 -4.42 -4.46 0.05
CA SER A 153 -3.26 -4.48 0.93
C SER A 153 -2.85 -5.91 1.32
N ALA A 154 -3.83 -6.76 1.64
CA ALA A 154 -3.58 -8.18 1.94
C ALA A 154 -3.02 -8.94 0.73
N LEU A 155 -3.57 -8.73 -0.46
CA LEU A 155 -3.06 -9.33 -1.69
C LEU A 155 -1.64 -8.85 -2.03
N ALA A 156 -1.37 -7.55 -1.87
CA ALA A 156 -0.03 -6.98 -2.05
C ALA A 156 0.97 -7.58 -1.05
N LEU A 157 0.57 -7.76 0.21
CA LEU A 157 1.40 -8.38 1.25
C LEU A 157 1.80 -9.81 0.86
N LEU A 158 0.84 -10.64 0.42
CA LEU A 158 1.11 -11.99 -0.07
C LEU A 158 2.09 -11.98 -1.26
N CYS A 159 1.89 -11.05 -2.19
CA CYS A 159 2.79 -10.85 -3.32
C CYS A 159 4.21 -10.47 -2.89
N PHE A 160 4.36 -9.60 -1.90
CA PHE A 160 5.67 -9.22 -1.37
C PHE A 160 6.35 -10.35 -0.61
N ILE A 161 5.61 -11.15 0.18
CA ILE A 161 6.14 -12.35 0.84
C ILE A 161 6.68 -13.33 -0.20
N ALA A 162 5.92 -13.60 -1.26
CA ALA A 162 6.37 -14.44 -2.37
C ALA A 162 7.58 -13.83 -3.09
N GLY A 163 7.57 -12.52 -3.33
CA GLY A 163 8.67 -11.76 -3.94
C GLY A 163 9.99 -11.86 -3.17
N VAL A 164 9.93 -11.70 -1.85
CA VAL A 164 11.07 -11.84 -0.94
C VAL A 164 11.63 -13.26 -1.02
N ARG A 165 10.78 -14.27 -0.82
CA ARG A 165 11.19 -15.68 -0.85
C ARG A 165 11.83 -16.06 -2.17
N GLY A 166 11.20 -15.68 -3.28
CA GLY A 166 11.75 -15.92 -4.62
C GLY A 166 13.09 -15.22 -4.85
N GLY A 167 13.20 -13.94 -4.46
CA GLY A 167 14.42 -13.15 -4.62
C GLY A 167 15.61 -13.71 -3.84
N PHE A 168 15.40 -14.11 -2.57
CA PHE A 168 16.45 -14.71 -1.76
C PHE A 168 16.87 -16.10 -2.28
N ARG A 169 15.90 -16.94 -2.66
CA ARG A 169 16.20 -18.27 -3.19
C ARG A 169 16.94 -18.21 -4.53
N LEU A 170 16.50 -17.35 -5.44
CA LEU A 170 17.15 -17.16 -6.75
C LEU A 170 18.61 -16.66 -6.58
N HIS A 171 18.84 -15.77 -5.62
CA HIS A 171 20.19 -15.30 -5.29
C HIS A 171 21.08 -16.40 -4.71
N ALA A 172 20.53 -17.26 -3.85
CA ALA A 172 21.26 -18.40 -3.30
C ALA A 172 21.63 -19.42 -4.39
N LEU A 173 20.68 -19.75 -5.28
CA LEU A 173 20.92 -20.67 -6.41
C LEU A 173 22.00 -20.15 -7.37
N ARG A 174 22.00 -18.84 -7.66
CA ARG A 174 23.04 -18.20 -8.50
C ARG A 174 24.43 -18.14 -7.86
N LYS A 175 24.53 -18.31 -6.55
CA LYS A 175 25.82 -18.37 -5.83
C LYS A 175 26.37 -19.78 -5.70
N ALA A 176 25.50 -20.79 -5.85
CA ALA A 176 25.84 -22.19 -5.63
C ALA A 176 26.27 -22.93 -6.92
N GLY A 177 25.99 -22.36 -8.09
CA GLY A 177 26.51 -22.80 -9.39
C GLY A 177 27.43 -21.73 -9.96
#